data_AF-A0A2K2UA33-F1
#
_entry.id   AF-A0A2K2UA33-F1
#
_cell.length_a   1.000
_cell.length_b   1.000
_cell.length_c   1.000
_cell.angle_alpha   90.00
_cell.angle_beta   90.00
_cell.angle_gamma   90.00
#
_symmetry.space_group_name_H-M   'P 1'
#
loop_
_entity.id
_entity.type
_entity.pdbx_description
1 polymer ?
#
loop_
_entity_poly.entity_id
_entity_poly.type
_entity_poly.pdbx_seq_one_letter_code
_entity_poly.pdbx_strand_id
1 'polypeptide(L)'
;MPEGIEVQEKKRKSGRNAASPAVYEMIEAAEEPASDDKPRRKVSLSLADVVEAMEMTSDDNQTYYNALTGELHTSFDRFAYGDVDQPEPDLEADGWIPLPDSYDIEDLRWMRDFAREQPDPMGSLLLDAAFERHPYRRFKDRAANLGFLNDWFAYREERMREVARDWFEDNGLIPAGADAQ
;
A
#
# COMPACT_ATOMS: atom_id res chain seq x y z
N MET A 1 -57.26 33.30 -34.43
CA MET A 1 -56.74 31.94 -34.69
C MET A 1 -56.72 31.21 -33.35
N PRO A 2 -57.57 30.20 -33.17
CA PRO A 2 -57.87 29.58 -31.88
C PRO A 2 -57.12 28.25 -31.67
N GLU A 3 -57.40 27.65 -30.51
CA GLU A 3 -57.29 26.22 -30.17
C GLU A 3 -56.00 25.76 -29.47
N GLY A 4 -56.11 25.70 -28.15
CA GLY A 4 -55.32 24.79 -27.33
C GLY A 4 -55.71 23.35 -27.65
N ILE A 5 -54.70 22.54 -27.95
CA ILE A 5 -54.84 21.11 -28.19
C ILE A 5 -54.43 20.40 -26.90
N GLU A 6 -55.43 19.75 -26.31
CA GLU A 6 -55.32 18.78 -25.24
C GLU A 6 -54.63 17.52 -25.79
N VAL A 7 -53.42 17.21 -25.31
CA VAL A 7 -52.78 15.92 -25.60
C VAL A 7 -52.92 15.02 -24.38
N GLN A 8 -53.86 14.09 -24.51
CA GLN A 8 -54.07 12.95 -23.63
C GLN A 8 -52.85 12.01 -23.70
N GLU A 9 -52.04 11.96 -22.64
CA GLU A 9 -50.98 10.96 -22.52
C GLU A 9 -51.56 9.62 -22.05
N LYS A 10 -51.64 8.67 -22.98
CA LYS A 10 -51.97 7.27 -22.70
C LYS A 10 -50.80 6.59 -21.98
N LYS A 11 -51.08 6.10 -20.76
CA LYS A 11 -50.25 5.17 -19.98
C LYS A 11 -49.57 4.11 -20.85
N ARG A 12 -48.23 4.01 -20.73
CA ARG A 12 -47.48 2.77 -20.98
C ARG A 12 -46.96 2.26 -19.64
N LYS A 13 -47.41 1.06 -19.27
CA LYS A 13 -46.88 0.29 -18.14
C LYS A 13 -45.39 -0.02 -18.41
N SER A 14 -44.49 0.48 -17.58
CA SER A 14 -43.19 -0.15 -17.38
C SER A 14 -43.07 -0.46 -15.89
N GLY A 15 -43.40 -1.71 -15.55
CA GLY A 15 -43.10 -2.25 -14.24
C GLY A 15 -41.72 -2.88 -14.25
N ARG A 16 -41.08 -2.83 -13.07
CA ARG A 16 -39.86 -3.54 -12.62
C ARG A 16 -38.57 -2.70 -12.77
N ASN A 17 -37.79 -2.40 -11.73
CA ASN A 17 -37.62 -3.05 -10.42
C ASN A 17 -37.42 -1.99 -9.31
N ALA A 18 -38.33 -1.94 -8.35
CA ALA A 18 -37.93 -1.65 -6.97
C ALA A 18 -37.83 -3.03 -6.31
N ALA A 19 -36.67 -3.36 -5.74
CA ALA A 19 -36.50 -4.59 -4.99
C ALA A 19 -37.61 -4.68 -3.92
N SER A 20 -38.23 -5.85 -3.78
CA SER A 20 -39.19 -6.08 -2.69
C SER A 20 -38.49 -5.88 -1.34
N PRO A 21 -39.19 -5.47 -0.26
CA PRO A 21 -38.61 -5.41 1.08
C PRO A 21 -37.87 -6.69 1.47
N ALA A 22 -38.33 -7.86 1.02
CA ALA A 22 -37.65 -9.14 1.23
C ALA A 22 -36.29 -9.27 0.49
N VAL A 23 -36.07 -8.52 -0.60
CA VAL A 23 -34.77 -8.46 -1.29
C VAL A 23 -33.81 -7.54 -0.53
N TYR A 24 -34.31 -6.46 0.08
CA TYR A 24 -33.52 -5.64 1.01
C TYR A 24 -33.17 -6.41 2.28
N GLU A 25 -34.10 -7.16 2.87
CA GLU A 25 -33.82 -8.05 4.00
C GLU A 25 -32.86 -9.20 3.63
N MET A 26 -32.88 -9.68 2.38
CA MET A 26 -31.88 -10.66 1.89
C MET A 26 -30.49 -10.05 1.63
N ILE A 27 -30.41 -8.75 1.31
CA ILE A 27 -29.15 -8.02 1.18
C ILE A 27 -28.59 -7.70 2.58
N GLU A 28 -29.43 -7.25 3.51
CA GLU A 28 -29.04 -7.00 4.91
C GLU A 28 -28.68 -8.29 5.67
N ALA A 29 -29.27 -9.44 5.32
CA ALA A 29 -28.87 -10.74 5.89
C ALA A 29 -27.58 -11.31 5.30
N ALA A 30 -27.08 -10.73 4.19
CA ALA A 30 -25.79 -11.09 3.57
C ALA A 30 -24.67 -10.09 3.91
N GLU A 31 -24.98 -8.97 4.55
CA GLU A 31 -24.01 -8.22 5.35
C GLU A 31 -23.87 -8.93 6.70
N GLU A 32 -23.10 -10.03 6.67
CA GLU A 32 -22.41 -10.47 7.88
C GLU A 32 -21.71 -9.23 8.47
N PRO A 33 -21.84 -8.94 9.78
CA PRO A 33 -21.03 -7.90 10.36
C PRO A 33 -19.60 -8.29 10.05
N ALA A 34 -18.85 -7.39 9.40
CA ALA A 34 -17.42 -7.55 9.19
C ALA A 34 -16.78 -7.78 10.57
N SER A 35 -16.70 -9.05 10.96
CA SER A 35 -15.83 -9.51 12.00
C SER A 35 -14.46 -9.34 11.40
N ASP A 36 -13.70 -8.41 11.93
CA ASP A 36 -12.32 -8.08 11.57
C ASP A 36 -11.33 -9.24 11.85
N ASP A 37 -11.85 -10.45 11.96
CA ASP A 37 -11.17 -11.68 12.33
C ASP A 37 -11.27 -12.68 11.16
N LYS A 38 -10.89 -12.23 9.96
CA LYS A 38 -10.55 -13.19 8.90
C LYS A 38 -9.40 -14.05 9.40
N PRO A 39 -9.47 -15.39 9.29
CA PRO A 39 -8.42 -16.26 9.81
C PRO A 39 -7.10 -15.94 9.13
N ARG A 40 -6.14 -15.42 9.91
CA ARG A 40 -4.83 -15.04 9.38
C ARG A 40 -4.01 -16.30 9.08
N ARG A 41 -3.33 -16.30 7.94
CA ARG A 41 -2.51 -17.44 7.50
C ARG A 41 -1.04 -17.22 7.83
N LYS A 42 -0.43 -18.17 8.53
CA LYS A 42 1.02 -18.19 8.72
C LYS A 42 1.75 -18.50 7.43
N VAL A 43 2.75 -17.70 7.11
CA VAL A 43 3.55 -17.79 5.88
C VAL A 43 5.03 -17.95 6.19
N SER A 44 5.82 -18.30 5.17
CA SER A 44 7.28 -18.44 5.29
C SER A 44 8.04 -17.12 5.25
N LEU A 45 7.38 -16.05 4.78
CA LEU A 45 7.97 -14.73 4.64
C LEU A 45 8.03 -14.02 5.99
N SER A 46 9.20 -13.47 6.35
CA SER A 46 9.38 -12.68 7.56
C SER A 46 9.20 -11.18 7.32
N LEU A 47 9.11 -10.41 8.40
CA LEU A 47 9.10 -8.94 8.31
C LEU A 47 10.40 -8.40 7.68
N ALA A 48 11.54 -9.01 8.00
CA ALA A 48 12.83 -8.59 7.49
C ALA A 48 12.95 -8.80 5.97
N ASP A 49 12.40 -9.89 5.45
CA ASP A 49 12.40 -10.16 4.00
C ASP A 49 11.59 -9.10 3.23
N VAL A 50 10.44 -8.66 3.79
CA VAL A 50 9.64 -7.59 3.19
C VAL A 50 10.41 -6.26 3.23
N VAL A 51 11.05 -5.93 4.36
CA VAL A 51 11.87 -4.71 4.46
C VAL A 51 13.05 -4.75 3.49
N GLU A 52 13.73 -5.88 3.35
CA GLU A 52 14.82 -6.04 2.38
C GLU A 52 14.31 -5.85 0.94
N ALA A 53 13.16 -6.43 0.59
CA ALA A 53 12.55 -6.22 -0.72
C ALA A 53 12.22 -4.73 -0.96
N MET A 54 11.64 -4.04 0.02
CA MET A 54 11.34 -2.60 -0.04
C MET A 54 12.59 -1.74 -0.26
N GLU A 55 13.74 -2.12 0.30
CA GLU A 55 15.01 -1.41 0.07
C GLU A 55 15.55 -1.59 -1.36
N MET A 56 15.18 -2.70 -2.00
CA MET A 56 15.62 -3.06 -3.35
C MET A 56 14.64 -2.59 -4.44
N THR A 57 13.44 -2.17 -4.06
CA THR A 57 12.42 -1.67 -4.99
C THR A 57 12.80 -0.33 -5.61
N SER A 58 12.45 -0.16 -6.89
CA SER A 58 12.50 1.07 -7.66
C SER A 58 11.25 1.20 -8.52
N ASP A 59 11.09 2.34 -9.20
CA ASP A 59 9.96 2.57 -10.11
C ASP A 59 9.96 1.61 -11.33
N ASP A 60 11.04 0.86 -11.54
CA ASP A 60 11.25 -0.04 -12.67
C ASP A 60 11.18 -1.52 -12.28
N ASN A 61 10.81 -1.86 -11.05
CA ASN A 61 10.64 -3.24 -10.60
C ASN A 61 9.46 -3.40 -9.64
N GLN A 62 8.96 -4.62 -9.49
CA GLN A 62 7.94 -4.96 -8.51
C GLN A 62 8.17 -6.39 -8.00
N THR A 63 8.20 -6.54 -6.68
CA THR A 63 8.31 -7.85 -6.04
C THR A 63 6.93 -8.35 -5.64
N TYR A 64 6.69 -9.64 -5.82
CA TYR A 64 5.46 -10.36 -5.49
C TYR A 64 5.78 -11.55 -4.62
N TYR A 65 4.90 -11.82 -3.66
CA TYR A 65 4.92 -13.02 -2.84
C TYR A 65 3.74 -13.91 -3.19
N ASN A 66 4.00 -15.16 -3.55
CA ASN A 66 2.94 -16.15 -3.67
C ASN A 66 2.68 -16.77 -2.30
N ALA A 67 1.59 -16.37 -1.67
CA ALA A 67 1.30 -16.82 -0.32
C ALA A 67 0.87 -18.30 -0.28
N LEU A 68 0.43 -18.92 -1.39
CA LEU A 68 0.12 -20.36 -1.48
C LEU A 68 1.38 -21.24 -1.53
N THR A 69 2.38 -20.85 -2.31
CA THR A 69 3.60 -21.64 -2.54
C THR A 69 4.77 -21.21 -1.65
N GLY A 70 4.76 -19.96 -1.18
CA GLY A 70 5.86 -19.33 -0.45
C GLY A 70 6.96 -18.76 -1.34
N GLU A 71 6.71 -18.61 -2.64
CA GLU A 71 7.66 -18.13 -3.64
C GLU A 71 7.72 -16.60 -3.70
N LEU A 72 8.91 -16.04 -3.98
CA LEU A 72 9.10 -14.63 -4.31
C LEU A 72 9.47 -14.51 -5.79
N HIS A 73 8.82 -13.57 -6.47
CA HIS A 73 9.14 -13.20 -7.85
C HIS A 73 9.35 -11.70 -7.95
N THR A 74 10.37 -11.25 -8.68
CA THR A 74 10.56 -9.83 -8.97
C THR A 74 10.46 -9.63 -10.47
N SER A 75 9.44 -8.89 -10.88
CA SER A 75 9.25 -8.49 -12.26
C SER A 75 9.99 -7.17 -12.51
N PHE A 76 10.58 -7.03 -13.69
CA PHE A 76 11.36 -5.87 -14.10
C PHE A 76 10.74 -5.21 -15.32
N ASP A 77 10.78 -3.89 -15.38
CA ASP A 77 10.37 -3.15 -16.57
C ASP A 77 11.34 -3.48 -17.74
N ARG A 78 10.78 -4.13 -18.76
CA ARG A 78 11.49 -4.53 -19.98
C ARG A 78 12.11 -3.36 -20.74
N PHE A 79 11.54 -2.17 -20.66
CA PHE A 79 12.10 -0.97 -21.29
C PHE A 79 13.33 -0.45 -20.54
N ALA A 80 13.37 -0.60 -19.21
CA ALA A 80 14.51 -0.21 -18.39
C ALA A 80 15.65 -1.25 -18.45
N TYR A 81 15.31 -2.54 -18.38
CA TYR A 81 16.30 -3.62 -18.21
C TYR A 81 16.49 -4.53 -19.43
N GLY A 82 15.69 -4.34 -20.49
CA GLY A 82 15.69 -5.22 -21.65
C GLY A 82 14.97 -6.54 -21.37
N ASP A 83 15.12 -7.49 -22.29
CA ASP A 83 14.57 -8.84 -22.12
C ASP A 83 15.32 -9.62 -21.05
N VAL A 84 14.62 -10.01 -20.00
CA VAL A 84 15.11 -11.00 -19.03
C VAL A 84 14.80 -12.40 -19.55
N ASP A 85 15.82 -13.27 -19.61
CA ASP A 85 15.70 -14.66 -20.09
C ASP A 85 15.07 -15.61 -19.04
N GLN A 86 14.33 -15.04 -18.08
CA GLN A 86 13.67 -15.78 -17.00
C GLN A 86 12.19 -15.93 -17.33
N PRO A 87 11.60 -17.12 -17.13
CA PRO A 87 10.16 -17.31 -17.30
C PRO A 87 9.42 -16.49 -16.23
N GLU A 88 8.64 -15.50 -16.65
CA GLU A 88 7.74 -14.77 -15.78
C GLU A 88 6.55 -15.68 -15.40
N PRO A 89 6.20 -15.81 -14.11
CA PRO A 89 4.99 -16.50 -13.70
C PRO A 89 3.75 -15.73 -14.19
N ASP A 90 2.63 -16.44 -14.30
CA ASP A 90 1.33 -15.80 -14.48
C ASP A 90 0.91 -15.15 -13.16
N LEU A 91 1.18 -13.85 -13.02
CA LEU A 91 0.88 -13.08 -11.81
C LEU A 91 -0.62 -12.86 -11.61
N GLU A 92 -1.46 -13.15 -12.62
CA GLU A 92 -2.93 -13.16 -12.48
C GLU A 92 -3.44 -14.47 -11.86
N ALA A 93 -2.59 -15.51 -11.76
CA ALA A 93 -2.93 -16.75 -11.10
C ALA A 93 -3.04 -16.58 -9.58
N ASP A 94 -3.71 -17.54 -8.93
CA ASP A 94 -4.03 -17.44 -7.50
C ASP A 94 -2.79 -17.34 -6.61
N GLY A 95 -2.87 -16.42 -5.64
CA GLY A 95 -1.98 -16.35 -4.49
C GLY A 95 -0.83 -15.36 -4.58
N TRP A 96 -0.59 -14.74 -5.74
CA TRP A 96 0.41 -13.68 -5.88
C TRP A 96 -0.10 -12.36 -5.30
N ILE A 97 0.70 -11.76 -4.41
CA ILE A 97 0.40 -10.50 -3.74
C ILE A 97 1.63 -9.60 -3.92
N PRO A 98 1.49 -8.38 -4.46
CA PRO A 98 2.61 -7.44 -4.56
C PRO A 98 3.08 -7.06 -3.16
N LEU A 99 4.39 -7.05 -2.94
CA LEU A 99 4.99 -6.42 -1.76
C LEU A 99 4.86 -4.89 -1.85
N PRO A 100 4.97 -4.15 -0.72
CA PRO A 100 4.96 -2.70 -0.74
C PRO A 100 6.01 -2.13 -1.69
N ASP A 101 5.65 -1.07 -2.40
CA ASP A 101 6.49 -0.49 -3.45
C ASP A 101 7.03 0.91 -3.10
N SER A 102 7.64 1.59 -4.07
CA SER A 102 8.18 2.95 -3.87
C SER A 102 7.12 4.00 -3.54
N TYR A 103 5.84 3.76 -3.87
CA TYR A 103 4.73 4.65 -3.53
C TYR A 103 4.29 4.49 -2.08
N ASP A 104 4.37 3.27 -1.53
CA ASP A 104 4.13 3.01 -0.11
C ASP A 104 5.26 3.58 0.78
N ILE A 105 6.47 3.72 0.22
CA ILE A 105 7.64 4.29 0.90
C ILE A 105 7.57 5.83 0.86
N GLU A 106 7.01 6.42 1.91
CA GLU A 106 6.88 7.88 2.03
C GLU A 106 8.14 8.58 2.57
N ASP A 107 9.33 8.25 2.06
CA ASP A 107 10.64 8.70 2.58
C ASP A 107 10.72 10.23 2.81
N LEU A 108 10.15 11.03 1.90
CA LEU A 108 10.12 12.50 2.05
C LEU A 108 9.20 12.98 3.15
N ARG A 109 8.07 12.30 3.38
CA ARG A 109 7.18 12.62 4.49
C ARG A 109 7.84 12.21 5.80
N TRP A 110 8.42 11.02 5.86
CA TRP A 110 9.14 10.54 7.05
C TRP A 110 10.29 11.47 7.44
N MET A 111 11.03 12.01 6.49
CA MET A 111 12.05 13.04 6.74
C MET A 111 11.48 14.28 7.42
N ARG A 112 10.31 14.75 6.97
CA ARG A 112 9.64 15.94 7.53
C ARG A 112 9.07 15.65 8.92
N ASP A 113 8.51 14.47 9.12
CA ASP A 113 7.96 14.05 10.42
C ASP A 113 9.10 13.88 11.43
N PHE A 114 10.19 13.20 11.06
CA PHE A 114 11.39 13.10 11.88
C PHE A 114 11.95 14.48 12.25
N ALA A 115 12.04 15.41 11.29
CA ALA A 115 12.53 16.76 11.55
C ALA A 115 11.66 17.53 12.55
N ARG A 116 10.33 17.36 12.50
CA ARG A 116 9.38 18.00 13.44
C ARG A 116 9.48 17.45 14.86
N GLU A 117 9.94 16.21 15.01
CA GLU A 117 10.15 15.58 16.31
C GLU A 117 11.46 16.04 16.98
N GLN A 118 12.38 16.67 16.24
CA GLN A 118 13.66 17.15 16.78
C GLN A 118 13.54 18.54 17.43
N PRO A 119 14.35 18.84 18.46
CA PRO A 119 14.35 20.14 19.10
C PRO A 119 14.90 21.24 18.17
N ASP A 120 14.38 22.46 18.34
CA ASP A 120 14.93 23.63 17.66
C ASP A 120 16.32 24.04 18.22
N PRO A 121 17.22 24.58 17.38
CA PRO A 121 17.02 24.89 15.95
C PRO A 121 17.25 23.70 15.01
N MET A 122 17.60 22.52 15.51
CA MET A 122 17.99 21.37 14.69
C MET A 122 16.83 20.83 13.85
N GLY A 123 15.63 20.73 14.43
CA GLY A 123 14.42 20.34 13.71
C GLY A 123 14.12 21.25 12.53
N SER A 124 14.13 22.57 12.74
CA SER A 124 13.96 23.56 11.67
C SER A 124 15.01 23.40 10.54
N LEU A 125 16.29 23.23 10.89
CA LEU A 125 17.37 23.05 9.90
C LEU A 125 17.24 21.75 9.08
N LEU A 126 16.77 20.67 9.71
CA LEU A 126 16.48 19.42 9.02
C LEU A 126 15.26 19.56 8.10
N LEU A 127 14.22 20.22 8.58
CA LEU A 127 12.99 20.43 7.82
C LEU A 127 13.25 21.27 6.57
N ASP A 128 14.04 22.35 6.68
CA ASP A 128 14.45 23.17 5.54
C ASP A 128 15.17 22.31 4.48
N ALA A 129 16.10 21.46 4.91
CA ALA A 129 16.81 20.56 4.02
C ALA A 129 15.88 19.56 3.30
N ALA A 130 14.79 19.13 3.93
CA ALA A 130 13.77 18.26 3.33
C ALA A 130 12.90 18.95 2.26
N PHE A 131 12.97 20.27 2.12
CA PHE A 131 12.31 21.04 1.06
C PHE A 131 13.27 21.56 -0.02
N GLU A 132 14.58 21.36 0.15
CA GLU A 132 15.58 21.77 -0.84
C GLU A 132 15.54 20.92 -2.12
N ARG A 133 16.21 21.41 -3.16
CA ARG A 133 16.50 20.62 -4.36
C ARG A 133 17.42 19.46 -3.99
N HIS A 134 17.01 18.23 -4.35
CA HIS A 134 17.63 16.98 -3.90
C HIS A 134 17.49 16.75 -2.38
N PRO A 135 16.24 16.70 -1.88
CA PRO A 135 15.94 16.77 -0.45
C PRO A 135 16.60 15.63 0.33
N TYR A 136 16.57 14.39 -0.16
CA TYR A 136 17.17 13.25 0.51
C TYR A 136 18.67 13.43 0.81
N ARG A 137 19.46 13.83 -0.20
CA ARG A 137 20.90 14.09 -0.03
C ARG A 137 21.14 15.23 0.96
N ARG A 138 20.43 16.35 0.78
CA ARG A 138 20.58 17.55 1.63
C ARG A 138 20.25 17.27 3.08
N PHE A 139 19.19 16.53 3.31
CA PHE A 139 18.76 16.12 4.62
C PHE A 139 19.80 15.21 5.29
N LYS A 140 20.30 14.18 4.60
CA LYS A 140 21.35 13.30 5.16
C LYS A 140 22.64 14.06 5.48
N ASP A 141 23.07 14.96 4.59
CA ASP A 141 24.23 15.82 4.86
C ASP A 141 24.00 16.67 6.11
N ARG A 142 22.77 17.19 6.29
CA ARG A 142 22.40 18.01 7.45
C ARG A 142 22.29 17.19 8.73
N ALA A 143 21.65 16.03 8.69
CA ALA A 143 21.56 15.09 9.79
C ALA A 143 22.95 14.63 10.24
N ALA A 144 23.86 14.34 9.30
CA ALA A 144 25.25 14.00 9.61
C ALA A 144 25.97 15.13 10.36
N ASN A 145 25.87 16.36 9.85
CA ASN A 145 26.51 17.53 10.48
C ASN A 145 25.94 17.86 11.86
N LEU A 146 24.66 17.54 12.11
CA LEU A 146 23.97 17.79 13.38
C LEU A 146 24.02 16.59 14.34
N GLY A 147 24.57 15.44 13.93
CA GLY A 147 24.68 14.23 14.76
C GLY A 147 23.46 13.30 14.74
N PHE A 148 22.45 13.57 13.91
CA PHE A 148 21.18 12.82 13.82
C PHE A 148 21.16 11.74 12.72
N LEU A 149 22.28 11.48 12.04
CA LEU A 149 22.27 10.57 10.89
C LEU A 149 21.85 9.14 11.29
N ASN A 150 22.37 8.62 12.40
CA ASN A 150 22.01 7.29 12.88
C ASN A 150 20.57 7.26 13.40
N ASP A 151 20.12 8.31 14.09
CA ASP A 151 18.74 8.43 14.57
C ASP A 151 17.75 8.44 13.41
N TRP A 152 18.08 9.15 12.33
CA TRP A 152 17.30 9.14 11.10
C TRP A 152 17.22 7.73 10.49
N PHE A 153 18.33 7.00 10.41
CA PHE A 153 18.32 5.64 9.87
C PHE A 153 17.50 4.68 10.74
N ALA A 154 17.62 4.77 12.07
CA ALA A 154 16.80 3.98 12.98
C ALA A 154 15.30 4.31 12.86
N TYR A 155 14.97 5.61 12.74
CA TYR A 155 13.60 6.05 12.51
C TYR A 155 13.04 5.51 11.19
N ARG A 156 13.81 5.64 10.10
CA ARG A 156 13.41 5.13 8.78
C ARG A 156 13.20 3.61 8.80
N GLU A 157 14.10 2.87 9.44
CA GLU A 157 13.98 1.41 9.57
C GLU A 157 12.70 1.03 10.31
N GLU A 158 12.33 1.73 11.39
CA GLU A 158 11.06 1.46 12.08
C GLU A 158 9.84 1.77 11.22
N ARG A 159 9.86 2.87 10.44
CA ARG A 159 8.78 3.16 9.50
C ARG A 159 8.64 2.10 8.41
N MET A 160 9.74 1.55 7.91
CA MET A 160 9.69 0.43 6.98
C MET A 160 9.10 -0.82 7.61
N ARG A 161 9.43 -1.10 8.89
CA ARG A 161 8.81 -2.19 9.64
C ARG A 161 7.32 -1.98 9.85
N GLU A 162 6.86 -0.75 10.08
CA GLU A 162 5.43 -0.43 10.17
C GLU A 162 4.72 -0.75 8.85
N VAL A 163 5.23 -0.27 7.70
CA VAL A 163 4.66 -0.58 6.38
C VAL A 163 4.62 -2.10 6.12
N ALA A 164 5.69 -2.82 6.48
CA ALA A 164 5.72 -4.27 6.34
C ALA A 164 4.66 -4.96 7.24
N ARG A 165 4.46 -4.48 8.48
CA ARG A 165 3.42 -5.01 9.39
C ARG A 165 2.03 -4.76 8.82
N ASP A 166 1.77 -3.55 8.36
CA ASP A 166 0.48 -3.16 7.76
C ASP A 166 0.19 -4.04 6.54
N TRP A 167 1.19 -4.30 5.68
CA TRP A 167 1.04 -5.22 4.56
C TRP A 167 0.67 -6.65 4.99
N PHE A 168 1.30 -7.21 6.03
CA PHE A 168 0.91 -8.53 6.54
C PHE A 168 -0.53 -8.51 7.06
N GLU A 169 -0.92 -7.46 7.79
CA GLU A 169 -2.26 -7.31 8.36
C GLU A 169 -3.34 -7.19 7.27
N ASP A 170 -3.15 -6.29 6.31
CA ASP A 170 -4.08 -6.04 5.20
C ASP A 170 -4.31 -7.30 4.34
N ASN A 171 -3.29 -8.15 4.23
CA ASN A 171 -3.35 -9.41 3.49
C ASN A 171 -3.77 -10.61 4.34
N GLY A 172 -4.06 -10.42 5.63
CA GLY A 172 -4.45 -11.50 6.54
C GLY A 172 -3.36 -12.56 6.69
N LEU A 173 -2.09 -12.14 6.74
CA LEU A 173 -0.93 -13.00 6.83
C LEU A 173 -0.26 -12.86 8.21
N ILE A 174 0.39 -13.92 8.68
CA ILE A 174 1.21 -13.92 9.90
C ILE A 174 2.67 -14.14 9.47
N PRO A 175 3.58 -13.18 9.74
CA PRO A 175 4.98 -13.29 9.32
C PRO A 175 5.69 -14.45 10.02
N ALA A 176 6.68 -15.02 9.32
CA ALA A 176 7.58 -16.00 9.91
C ALA A 176 8.39 -15.36 11.06
N GLY A 177 8.57 -16.12 12.15
CA GLY A 177 9.31 -15.65 13.32
C GLY A 177 8.52 -14.76 14.30
N ALA A 178 7.23 -14.50 14.05
CA ALA A 178 6.38 -13.70 14.94
C ALA A 178 6.18 -14.29 16.36
N ASP A 179 6.54 -15.55 16.59
CA ASP A 179 6.34 -16.26 17.86
C ASP A 179 7.46 -16.06 18.90
N ALA A 180 8.33 -15.05 18.75
CA ALA A 180 9.42 -14.77 19.68
C ALA A 180 9.28 -13.39 20.32
N GLN A 181 8.44 -13.28 21.35
CA GLN A 181 8.46 -12.22 22.36
C GLN A 181 8.38 -12.81 23.75
#